data_AF-A0A6A6DQ39-F1
#
_entry.id   AF-A0A6A6DQ39-F1
#
_cell.length_a   1.000
_cell.length_b   1.000
_cell.length_c   1.000
_cell.angle_alpha   90.00
_cell.angle_beta   90.00
_cell.angle_gamma   90.00
#
_symmetry.space_group_name_H-M   'P 1'
#
loop_
_entity.id
_entity.type
_entity.pdbx_description
1 polymer ?
#
loop_
_entity_poly.entity_id
_entity_poly.type
_entity_poly.pdbx_seq_one_letter_code
_entity_poly.pdbx_strand_id
1 'polypeptide(L)'
;MSILLYFVIDALDECDDDRNIQVILSLFAEARSLERVQLRIFMTSRPEIPIRYGVQELPDVEHQDFILHNIAQEIVDDDISKFLEQHLKIIRRECQLAVDWPGAHDIRRLVQSANGLFIWAATACRFIRRGKLFAADQLSIILKDDYVTDYSTDETSTTDSAITPEKQLDKIYITVLKYSAPKYRKSVRKKWYKVLKETIGSIILLFSPLSANSLVKLPHATKQGIYQTLDSLHALLDIPEDQNRPLRLHHPSFRDFLLDQRRCNDPNLWVDEKRAHQTLADNCIRLMSNSLKQDICRVDAPGVLVTGTESSRVEECLPPEVQYACIYWSQHVKKSGTKLCDNDQVHQFLKAHLLHWLEALSWMRKVSEGIYAINYLEPKCSSKPTMLRIENYPTILLFRLAIVPVYTHLSMI
;
A
#
# COMPACT_ATOMS: atom_id res chain seq x y z
N MET A 1 -22.12 26.57 24.83
CA MET A 1 -20.80 26.68 24.16
C MET A 1 -20.82 25.76 22.97
N SER A 2 -20.68 26.29 21.77
CA SER A 2 -20.41 25.48 20.58
C SER A 2 -18.95 25.05 20.62
N ILE A 3 -18.68 23.77 20.35
CA ILE A 3 -17.32 23.23 20.25
C ILE A 3 -16.88 23.36 18.79
N LEU A 4 -15.75 24.01 18.54
CA LEU A 4 -15.16 24.09 17.21
C LEU A 4 -14.19 22.92 17.01
N LEU A 5 -14.43 22.09 16.00
CA LEU A 5 -13.57 20.97 15.62
C LEU A 5 -13.01 21.16 14.22
N TYR A 6 -11.74 20.79 14.05
CA TYR A 6 -11.06 20.80 12.76
C TYR A 6 -10.81 19.35 12.33
N PHE A 7 -11.23 19.02 11.11
CA PHE A 7 -10.98 17.73 10.48
C PHE A 7 -10.00 17.96 9.32
N VAL A 8 -8.92 17.20 9.32
CA VAL A 8 -7.92 17.19 8.24
C VAL A 8 -7.96 15.81 7.61
N ILE A 9 -8.31 15.75 6.34
CA ILE A 9 -8.44 14.51 5.58
C ILE A 9 -7.42 14.54 4.46
N ASP A 10 -6.43 13.66 4.57
CA ASP A 10 -5.39 13.57 3.56
C ASP A 10 -5.76 12.50 2.53
N ALA A 11 -5.63 12.84 1.24
CA ALA A 11 -5.81 11.98 0.07
C ALA A 11 -7.15 11.21 0.06
N LEU A 12 -8.27 11.94 0.02
CA LEU A 12 -9.61 11.34 -0.02
C LEU A 12 -9.83 10.37 -1.21
N ASP A 13 -9.10 10.58 -2.31
CA ASP A 13 -9.10 9.71 -3.50
C ASP A 13 -8.52 8.32 -3.25
N GLU A 14 -7.73 8.12 -2.18
CA GLU A 14 -7.18 6.79 -1.83
C GLU A 14 -8.21 5.91 -1.11
N CYS A 15 -9.50 6.26 -1.15
CA CYS A 15 -10.60 5.44 -0.65
C CYS A 15 -10.95 4.32 -1.64
N ASP A 16 -11.06 3.08 -1.16
CA ASP A 16 -11.25 1.88 -1.99
C ASP A 16 -12.59 1.80 -2.79
N ASP A 17 -13.58 2.64 -2.48
CA ASP A 17 -14.92 2.61 -3.10
C ASP A 17 -15.43 4.04 -3.34
N ASP A 18 -15.69 4.40 -4.59
CA ASP A 18 -16.27 5.68 -5.01
C ASP A 18 -17.55 6.04 -4.23
N ARG A 19 -18.34 5.03 -3.83
CA ARG A 19 -19.56 5.25 -3.03
C ARG A 19 -19.24 5.71 -1.62
N ASN A 20 -18.14 5.22 -1.03
CA ASN A 20 -17.70 5.68 0.28
C ASN A 20 -17.27 7.15 0.21
N ILE A 21 -16.59 7.57 -0.87
CA ILE A 21 -16.25 8.98 -1.09
C ILE A 21 -17.51 9.85 -1.11
N GLN A 22 -18.54 9.44 -1.85
CA GLN A 22 -19.82 10.18 -1.90
C GLN A 22 -20.50 10.26 -0.54
N VAL A 23 -20.54 9.15 0.21
CA VAL A 23 -21.10 9.11 1.58
C VAL A 23 -20.32 10.02 2.52
N ILE A 24 -18.98 10.02 2.44
CA ILE A 24 -18.14 10.89 3.27
C ILE A 24 -18.46 12.37 2.98
N LEU A 25 -18.55 12.75 1.71
CA LEU A 25 -18.87 14.12 1.31
C LEU A 25 -20.29 14.52 1.74
N SER A 26 -21.28 13.61 1.65
CA SER A 26 -22.64 13.90 2.12
C SER A 26 -22.70 14.09 3.63
N LEU A 27 -21.97 13.27 4.40
CA LEU A 27 -21.87 13.40 5.86
C LEU A 27 -21.25 14.75 6.27
N PHE A 28 -20.31 15.27 5.48
CA PHE A 28 -19.73 16.60 5.74
C PHE A 28 -20.70 17.74 5.49
N ALA A 29 -21.54 17.63 4.45
CA ALA A 29 -22.64 18.58 4.28
C ALA A 29 -23.65 18.49 5.44
N GLU A 30 -24.01 17.29 5.89
CA GLU A 30 -24.95 17.08 7.00
C GLU A 30 -24.39 17.59 8.34
N ALA A 31 -23.08 17.54 8.55
CA ALA A 31 -22.42 17.99 9.78
C ALA A 31 -22.70 19.47 10.10
N ARG A 32 -23.15 20.29 9.13
CA ARG A 32 -23.60 21.67 9.38
C ARG A 32 -24.83 21.77 10.28
N SER A 33 -25.65 20.71 10.32
CA SER A 33 -26.88 20.66 11.12
C SER A 33 -26.61 20.46 12.61
N LEU A 34 -25.35 20.22 13.00
CA LEU A 34 -24.96 20.04 14.38
C LEU A 34 -25.06 21.38 15.16
N GLU A 35 -25.98 21.45 16.11
CA GLU A 35 -26.21 22.67 16.91
C GLU A 35 -25.10 22.96 17.93
N ARG A 36 -24.44 21.91 18.42
CA ARG A 36 -23.44 22.00 19.51
C ARG A 36 -22.01 21.98 19.01
N VAL A 37 -21.77 21.55 17.78
CA VAL A 37 -20.43 21.36 17.22
C VAL A 37 -20.36 22.07 15.87
N GLN A 38 -19.39 22.96 15.74
CA GLN A 38 -19.04 23.57 14.47
C GLN A 38 -17.86 22.79 13.87
N LEU A 39 -18.05 22.19 12.70
CA LEU A 39 -17.00 21.46 12.01
C LEU A 39 -16.34 22.35 10.95
N ARG A 40 -15.00 22.36 10.90
CA ARG A 40 -14.21 22.93 9.79
C ARG A 40 -13.38 21.83 9.18
N ILE A 41 -13.46 21.66 7.87
CA ILE A 41 -12.86 20.54 7.16
C ILE A 41 -11.84 21.08 6.18
N PHE A 42 -10.63 20.55 6.26
CA PHE A 42 -9.60 20.69 5.24
C PHE A 42 -9.36 19.31 4.65
N MET A 43 -9.45 19.19 3.32
CA MET A 43 -9.21 17.91 2.64
C MET A 43 -8.30 18.09 1.44
N THR A 44 -7.48 17.07 1.18
CA THR A 44 -6.66 16.97 -0.02
C THR A 44 -7.16 15.81 -0.87
N SER A 45 -7.09 15.95 -2.19
CA SER A 45 -7.40 14.84 -3.10
C SER A 45 -6.88 15.07 -4.51
N ARG A 46 -6.78 13.99 -5.30
CA ARG A 46 -6.76 14.08 -6.76
C ARG A 46 -8.13 14.52 -7.29
N PRO A 47 -8.20 15.16 -8.48
CA PRO A 47 -9.45 15.66 -9.05
C PRO A 47 -10.23 14.53 -9.75
N GLU A 48 -10.43 13.40 -9.07
CA GLU A 48 -11.16 12.27 -9.61
C GLU A 48 -12.66 12.55 -9.73
N ILE A 49 -13.33 11.82 -10.61
CA ILE A 49 -14.73 12.05 -10.97
C ILE A 49 -15.66 12.03 -9.73
N PRO A 50 -15.60 11.04 -8.82
CA PRO A 50 -16.48 10.98 -7.65
C PRO A 50 -16.32 12.21 -6.73
N ILE A 51 -15.10 12.71 -6.58
CA ILE A 51 -14.81 13.86 -5.73
C ILE A 51 -15.31 15.15 -6.38
N ARG A 52 -15.02 15.35 -7.67
CA ARG A 52 -15.45 16.56 -8.39
C ARG A 52 -16.97 16.71 -8.38
N TYR A 53 -17.70 15.64 -8.68
CA TYR A 53 -19.16 15.67 -8.61
C TYR A 53 -19.65 15.83 -7.18
N GLY A 54 -19.09 15.05 -6.24
CA GLY A 54 -19.51 15.10 -4.84
C GLY A 54 -19.35 16.48 -4.21
N VAL A 55 -18.30 17.23 -4.55
CA VAL A 55 -18.08 18.62 -4.07
C VAL A 55 -19.01 19.61 -4.79
N GLN A 56 -19.19 19.49 -6.10
CA GLN A 56 -20.08 20.36 -6.89
C GLN A 56 -21.55 20.23 -6.47
N GLU A 57 -21.98 19.06 -6.05
CA GLU A 57 -23.36 18.79 -5.63
C GLU A 57 -23.66 19.27 -4.21
N LEU A 58 -22.67 19.74 -3.42
CA LEU A 58 -22.90 20.24 -2.06
C LEU A 58 -23.63 21.60 -2.10
N PRO A 59 -24.95 21.65 -1.83
CA PRO A 59 -25.68 22.91 -1.89
C PRO A 59 -25.38 23.71 -0.63
N ASP A 60 -25.07 25.00 -0.79
CA ASP A 60 -24.89 25.96 0.30
C ASP A 60 -23.74 25.65 1.28
N VAL A 61 -22.69 24.95 0.83
CA VAL A 61 -21.42 24.84 1.57
C VAL A 61 -20.45 25.88 1.01
N GLU A 62 -20.03 26.83 1.85
CA GLU A 62 -18.91 27.73 1.57
C GLU A 62 -17.62 26.87 1.55
N HIS A 63 -17.30 26.33 0.38
CA HIS A 63 -16.07 25.60 0.13
C HIS A 63 -15.15 26.47 -0.73
N GLN A 64 -13.84 26.35 -0.48
CA GLN A 64 -12.82 27.02 -1.25
C GLN A 64 -11.91 25.96 -1.87
N ASP A 65 -11.92 25.89 -3.19
CA ASP A 65 -11.04 25.00 -3.93
C ASP A 65 -9.69 25.67 -4.18
N PHE A 66 -8.62 24.92 -3.95
CA PHE A 66 -7.26 25.35 -4.27
C PHE A 66 -6.59 24.30 -5.17
N ILE A 67 -6.56 24.57 -6.47
CA ILE A 67 -6.03 23.64 -7.47
C ILE A 67 -4.52 23.84 -7.60
N LEU A 68 -3.75 22.89 -7.06
CA LEU A 68 -2.28 22.95 -7.06
C LEU A 68 -1.67 23.03 -8.47
N HIS A 69 -2.27 22.38 -9.46
CA HIS A 69 -1.79 22.39 -10.85
C HIS A 69 -1.96 23.75 -11.57
N ASN A 70 -2.68 24.71 -10.98
CA ASN A 70 -2.84 26.05 -11.53
C ASN A 70 -1.76 27.03 -11.06
N ILE A 71 -0.90 26.63 -10.13
CA ILE A 71 0.22 27.45 -9.69
C ILE A 71 1.22 27.58 -10.83
N ALA A 72 1.72 28.80 -11.07
CA ALA A 72 2.70 29.04 -12.13
C ALA A 72 3.95 28.17 -11.91
N GLN A 73 4.40 27.50 -12.98
CA GLN A 73 5.54 26.58 -12.94
C GLN A 73 6.80 27.23 -12.34
N GLU A 74 7.01 28.52 -12.61
CA GLU A 74 8.14 29.31 -12.08
C GLU A 74 8.16 29.34 -10.54
N ILE A 75 7.00 29.40 -9.89
CA ILE A 75 6.87 29.39 -8.43
C ILE A 75 7.21 28.00 -7.90
N VAL A 76 6.66 26.96 -8.53
CA VAL A 76 6.91 25.56 -8.15
C VAL A 76 8.38 25.20 -8.31
N ASP A 77 9.00 25.61 -9.42
CA ASP A 77 10.42 25.37 -9.71
C ASP A 77 11.33 26.11 -8.72
N ASP A 78 10.99 27.34 -8.32
CA ASP A 78 11.71 28.08 -7.29
C ASP A 78 11.63 27.39 -5.92
N ASP A 79 10.45 26.89 -5.53
CA ASP A 79 10.28 26.15 -4.28
C ASP A 79 11.00 24.79 -4.30
N ILE A 80 10.99 24.07 -5.45
CA ILE A 80 11.78 22.86 -5.64
C ILE A 80 13.28 23.18 -5.58
N SER A 81 13.72 24.29 -6.17
CA SER A 81 15.13 24.74 -6.10
C SER A 81 15.56 24.95 -4.65
N LYS A 82 14.77 25.70 -3.86
CA LYS A 82 15.03 25.91 -2.42
C LYS A 82 15.04 24.60 -1.65
N PHE A 83 14.08 23.70 -1.92
CA PHE A 83 14.02 22.38 -1.31
C PHE A 83 15.31 21.59 -1.59
N LEU A 84 15.74 21.51 -2.84
CA LEU A 84 16.94 20.80 -3.28
C LEU A 84 18.20 21.42 -2.66
N GLU A 85 18.35 22.73 -2.70
CA GLU A 85 19.49 23.44 -2.11
C GLU A 85 19.63 23.13 -0.62
N GLN A 86 18.51 23.18 0.12
CA GLN A 86 18.52 22.88 1.56
C GLN A 86 18.89 21.43 1.83
N HIS A 87 18.27 20.46 1.13
CA HIS A 87 18.50 19.04 1.37
C HIS A 87 19.90 18.60 0.92
N LEU A 88 20.38 19.09 -0.23
CA LEU A 88 21.72 18.78 -0.72
C LEU A 88 22.79 19.43 0.16
N LYS A 89 22.53 20.61 0.75
CA LYS A 89 23.42 21.20 1.77
C LYS A 89 23.55 20.32 3.02
N ILE A 90 22.48 19.66 3.45
CA ILE A 90 22.51 18.69 4.55
C ILE A 90 23.34 17.47 4.14
N ILE A 91 23.06 16.88 2.97
CA ILE A 91 23.79 15.72 2.44
C ILE A 91 25.29 16.01 2.31
N ARG A 92 25.65 17.20 1.80
CA ARG A 92 27.03 17.68 1.68
C ARG A 92 27.76 17.64 3.03
N ARG A 93 27.10 18.09 4.11
CA ARG A 93 27.67 18.09 5.47
C ARG A 93 27.83 16.68 6.01
N GLU A 94 26.82 15.84 5.86
CA GLU A 94 26.83 14.45 6.34
C GLU A 94 27.87 13.59 5.60
N CYS A 95 28.03 13.80 4.30
CA CYS A 95 28.93 13.04 3.44
C CYS A 95 30.31 13.69 3.27
N GLN A 96 30.57 14.83 3.93
CA GLN A 96 31.83 15.58 3.87
C GLN A 96 32.30 15.90 2.44
N LEU A 97 31.36 16.34 1.60
CA LEU A 97 31.63 16.70 0.20
C LEU A 97 32.22 18.11 0.07
N ALA A 98 32.72 18.44 -1.13
CA ALA A 98 33.31 19.75 -1.43
C ALA A 98 32.35 20.91 -1.14
N VAL A 99 32.91 22.08 -0.78
CA VAL A 99 32.12 23.25 -0.36
C VAL A 99 31.20 23.76 -1.47
N ASP A 100 31.63 23.67 -2.72
CA ASP A 100 30.88 24.07 -3.91
C ASP A 100 29.90 22.99 -4.40
N TRP A 101 29.92 21.77 -3.85
CA TRP A 101 29.00 20.71 -4.24
C TRP A 101 27.55 21.02 -3.83
N PRO A 102 26.53 20.71 -4.67
CA PRO A 102 26.64 20.15 -6.03
C PRO A 102 26.89 21.20 -7.13
N GLY A 103 26.81 22.49 -6.80
CA GLY A 103 26.94 23.59 -7.73
C GLY A 103 25.59 24.02 -8.33
N ALA A 104 25.46 25.31 -8.65
CA ALA A 104 24.21 25.89 -9.12
C ALA A 104 23.71 25.29 -10.45
N HIS A 105 24.62 24.79 -11.29
CA HIS A 105 24.27 24.12 -12.53
C HIS A 105 23.52 22.81 -12.28
N ASP A 106 24.03 21.96 -11.38
CA ASP A 106 23.42 20.68 -11.05
C ASP A 106 22.06 20.86 -10.36
N ILE A 107 21.91 21.88 -9.50
CA ILE A 107 20.60 22.24 -8.93
C ILE A 107 19.58 22.55 -10.02
N ARG A 108 19.92 23.41 -10.99
CA ARG A 108 19.00 23.75 -12.10
C ARG A 108 18.60 22.52 -12.90
N ARG A 109 19.54 21.60 -13.13
CA ARG A 109 19.25 20.34 -13.83
C ARG A 109 18.30 19.46 -13.03
N LEU A 110 18.51 19.31 -11.73
CA LEU A 110 17.60 18.57 -10.87
C LEU A 110 16.19 19.18 -10.82
N VAL A 111 16.06 20.52 -10.83
CA VAL A 111 14.76 21.21 -10.93
C VAL A 111 14.08 20.87 -12.26
N GLN A 112 14.80 20.92 -13.37
CA GLN A 112 14.29 20.56 -14.70
C GLN A 112 13.83 19.09 -14.76
N SER A 113 14.63 18.17 -14.21
CA SER A 113 14.28 16.75 -14.13
C SER A 113 13.10 16.50 -13.19
N ALA A 114 12.93 17.29 -12.13
CA ALA A 114 11.77 17.20 -11.24
C ALA A 114 10.46 17.56 -11.94
N ASN A 115 10.51 18.47 -12.93
CA ASN A 115 9.36 18.86 -13.76
C ASN A 115 8.11 19.21 -12.92
N GLY A 116 8.28 20.01 -11.86
CA GLY A 116 7.22 20.38 -10.93
C GLY A 116 6.87 19.35 -9.85
N LEU A 117 7.51 18.18 -9.81
CA LEU A 117 7.19 17.13 -8.85
C LEU A 117 8.14 17.11 -7.64
N PHE A 118 7.64 17.55 -6.47
CA PHE A 118 8.36 17.42 -5.20
C PHE A 118 8.73 15.97 -4.87
N ILE A 119 7.88 15.01 -5.23
CA ILE A 119 8.18 13.59 -4.99
C ILE A 119 9.41 13.12 -5.78
N TRP A 120 9.64 13.66 -6.98
CA TRP A 120 10.85 13.40 -7.74
C TRP A 120 12.07 13.94 -6.98
N ALA A 121 12.03 15.22 -6.58
CA ALA A 121 13.13 15.88 -5.87
C ALA A 121 13.45 15.19 -4.54
N ALA A 122 12.43 14.83 -3.75
CA ALA A 122 12.60 14.10 -2.51
C ALA A 122 13.21 12.70 -2.73
N THR A 123 12.79 12.00 -3.80
CA THR A 123 13.34 10.69 -4.16
C THR A 123 14.80 10.79 -4.58
N ALA A 124 15.16 11.82 -5.37
CA ALA A 124 16.54 12.13 -5.74
C ALA A 124 17.40 12.39 -4.50
N CYS A 125 16.97 13.25 -3.59
CA CYS A 125 17.69 13.52 -2.35
C CYS A 125 17.88 12.26 -1.50
N ARG A 126 16.83 11.43 -1.32
CA ARG A 126 16.94 10.17 -0.58
C ARG A 126 17.92 9.20 -1.25
N PHE A 127 17.88 9.10 -2.58
CA PHE A 127 18.80 8.26 -3.34
C PHE A 127 20.24 8.71 -3.12
N ILE A 128 20.54 10.00 -3.38
CA ILE A 128 21.88 10.62 -3.25
C ILE A 128 22.43 10.49 -1.82
N ARG A 129 21.59 10.72 -0.81
CA ARG A 129 22.00 10.62 0.60
C ARG A 129 22.46 9.20 0.95
N ARG A 130 21.86 8.17 0.34
CA ARG A 130 22.16 6.76 0.65
C ARG A 130 23.54 6.33 0.18
N GLY A 131 24.11 6.97 -0.83
CA GLY A 131 25.44 6.69 -1.33
C GLY A 131 26.54 6.98 -0.32
N LYS A 132 26.26 7.80 0.71
CA LYS A 132 27.23 8.22 1.74
C LYS A 132 28.48 8.78 1.07
N LEU A 133 29.61 8.05 1.15
CA LEU A 133 30.87 8.40 0.50
C LEU A 133 30.76 8.54 -1.04
N PHE A 134 29.76 7.90 -1.65
CA PHE A 134 29.50 7.91 -3.09
C PHE A 134 28.29 8.77 -3.48
N ALA A 135 27.89 9.73 -2.63
CA ALA A 135 26.76 10.63 -2.92
C ALA A 135 26.96 11.44 -4.23
N ALA A 136 28.19 11.88 -4.50
CA ALA A 136 28.51 12.57 -5.76
C ALA A 136 28.36 11.66 -7.00
N ASP A 137 28.69 10.37 -6.87
CA ASP A 137 28.49 9.41 -7.96
C ASP A 137 27.00 9.17 -8.22
N GLN A 138 26.19 9.10 -7.17
CA GLN A 138 24.73 8.95 -7.31
C GLN A 138 24.07 10.16 -7.93
N LEU A 139 24.50 11.37 -7.58
CA LEU A 139 24.07 12.58 -8.27
C LEU A 139 24.42 12.49 -9.77
N SER A 140 25.65 12.09 -10.07
CA SER A 140 26.11 11.92 -11.45
C SER A 140 25.29 10.88 -12.23
N ILE A 141 24.75 9.85 -11.56
CA ILE A 141 23.87 8.85 -12.19
C ILE A 141 22.53 9.47 -12.57
N ILE A 142 21.89 10.20 -11.65
CA ILE A 142 20.62 10.90 -11.93
C ILE A 142 20.82 11.87 -13.11
N LEU A 143 21.93 12.60 -13.11
CA LEU A 143 22.26 13.58 -14.15
C LEU A 143 22.75 12.95 -15.48
N LYS A 144 23.16 11.68 -15.51
CA LYS A 144 23.58 11.01 -16.76
C LYS A 144 22.41 10.50 -17.59
N ASP A 145 21.31 10.12 -16.95
CA ASP A 145 20.13 9.59 -17.63
C ASP A 145 19.44 10.63 -18.54
N ASP A 146 19.73 11.93 -18.37
CA ASP A 146 19.29 12.99 -19.30
C ASP A 146 20.02 12.94 -20.66
N TYR A 147 21.22 12.34 -20.76
CA TYR A 147 22.00 12.32 -22.00
C TYR A 147 21.68 11.13 -22.93
N VAL A 148 20.99 10.09 -22.45
CA VAL A 148 20.85 8.81 -23.17
C VAL A 148 19.54 8.71 -23.98
N THR A 149 18.61 9.66 -23.85
CA THR A 149 17.33 9.62 -24.59
C THR A 149 17.37 10.10 -26.04
N ASP A 150 18.53 10.52 -26.58
CA ASP A 150 18.64 11.00 -27.97
C ASP A 150 19.01 9.92 -29.01
N TYR A 151 19.27 8.67 -28.63
CA TYR A 151 19.72 7.62 -29.56
C TYR A 151 18.98 6.28 -29.45
N SER A 152 17.65 6.32 -29.43
CA SER A 152 16.84 5.17 -29.86
C SER A 152 15.86 5.61 -30.96
N THR A 153 16.38 5.64 -32.19
CA THR A 153 15.61 5.63 -33.43
C THR A 153 14.86 4.31 -33.55
N ASP A 154 13.60 4.29 -33.15
CA ASP A 154 12.57 3.47 -33.81
C ASP A 154 11.65 4.44 -34.55
N GLU A 155 11.84 4.55 -35.86
CA GLU A 155 11.16 5.45 -36.79
C GLU A 155 9.69 5.03 -37.05
N THR A 156 8.86 4.85 -36.02
CA THR A 156 7.42 4.59 -36.21
C THR A 156 6.51 5.19 -35.13
N SER A 157 6.89 6.27 -34.45
CA SER A 157 5.94 7.05 -33.64
C SER A 157 6.05 8.56 -33.89
N THR A 158 5.33 8.99 -34.93
CA THR A 158 4.94 10.39 -35.14
C THR A 158 4.03 10.85 -34.00
N THR A 159 4.55 11.71 -33.11
CA THR A 159 3.95 12.98 -32.62
C THR A 159 4.76 13.51 -31.44
N ASP A 160 5.06 14.82 -31.43
CA ASP A 160 5.64 15.62 -30.34
C ASP A 160 5.22 15.20 -28.92
N SER A 161 5.97 14.31 -28.27
CA SER A 161 5.72 13.98 -26.86
C SER A 161 6.69 14.78 -26.00
N ALA A 162 6.29 15.99 -25.60
CA ALA A 162 6.89 16.66 -24.46
C ALA A 162 7.02 15.65 -23.30
N ILE A 163 8.19 15.60 -22.64
CA ILE A 163 8.40 14.68 -21.53
C ILE A 163 7.42 15.08 -20.43
N THR A 164 6.45 14.22 -20.13
CA THR A 164 5.48 14.46 -19.07
C THR A 164 6.16 14.37 -17.70
N PRO A 165 5.65 15.08 -16.67
CA PRO A 165 6.14 14.95 -15.30
C PRO A 165 6.18 13.48 -14.82
N GLU A 166 5.16 12.71 -15.20
CA GLU A 166 5.05 11.29 -14.88
C GLU A 166 6.18 10.45 -15.49
N LYS A 167 6.59 10.71 -16.74
CA LYS A 167 7.72 10.00 -17.36
C LYS A 167 9.04 10.30 -16.63
N GLN A 168 9.23 11.53 -16.12
CA GLN A 168 10.43 11.85 -15.32
C GLN A 168 10.43 11.11 -13.97
N LEU A 169 9.24 10.99 -13.36
CA LEU A 169 9.06 10.22 -12.13
C LEU A 169 9.34 8.73 -12.34
N ASP A 170 8.87 8.16 -13.45
CA ASP A 170 9.13 6.77 -13.81
C ASP A 170 10.63 6.52 -14.03
N LYS A 171 11.32 7.46 -14.69
CA LYS A 171 12.78 7.39 -14.88
C LYS A 171 13.51 7.26 -13.55
N ILE A 172 13.25 8.14 -12.57
CA ILE A 172 13.97 8.08 -11.29
C ILE A 172 13.67 6.79 -10.51
N TYR A 173 12.44 6.27 -10.55
CA TYR A 173 12.13 4.96 -9.98
C TYR A 173 12.94 3.85 -10.62
N ILE A 174 13.01 3.83 -11.96
CA ILE A 174 13.81 2.87 -12.71
C ILE A 174 15.30 3.00 -12.36
N THR A 175 15.84 4.22 -12.28
CA THR A 175 17.23 4.49 -11.91
C THR A 175 17.55 3.90 -10.54
N VAL A 176 16.71 4.15 -9.53
CA VAL A 176 16.89 3.59 -8.17
C VAL A 176 16.84 2.06 -8.18
N LEU A 177 15.85 1.47 -8.85
CA LEU A 177 15.67 0.01 -8.89
C LEU A 177 16.81 -0.71 -9.63
N LYS A 178 17.24 -0.17 -10.78
CA LYS A 178 18.34 -0.75 -11.58
C LYS A 178 19.69 -0.56 -10.90
N TYR A 179 19.91 0.57 -10.22
CA TYR A 179 21.14 0.80 -9.46
C TYR A 179 21.31 -0.22 -8.34
N SER A 180 20.20 -0.60 -7.70
CA SER A 180 20.15 -1.58 -6.61
C SER A 180 20.42 -3.03 -7.05
N ALA A 181 20.29 -3.32 -8.35
CA ALA A 181 20.46 -4.67 -8.87
C ALA A 181 21.94 -5.12 -8.88
N PRO A 182 22.24 -6.38 -8.49
CA PRO A 182 23.59 -6.92 -8.57
C PRO A 182 24.17 -6.85 -9.99
N LYS A 183 25.36 -6.23 -10.11
CA LYS A 183 26.02 -6.01 -11.40
C LYS A 183 26.72 -7.28 -11.92
N TYR A 184 27.16 -8.16 -11.04
CA TYR A 184 27.91 -9.37 -11.38
C TYR A 184 26.99 -10.59 -11.57
N ARG A 185 27.15 -11.28 -12.71
CA ARG A 185 26.44 -12.51 -13.15
C ARG A 185 24.92 -12.35 -13.40
N LYS A 186 24.50 -12.64 -14.64
CA LYS A 186 23.10 -12.61 -15.09
C LYS A 186 22.17 -13.50 -14.25
N SER A 187 22.64 -14.66 -13.79
CA SER A 187 21.84 -15.59 -12.98
C SER A 187 21.54 -15.04 -11.58
N VAL A 188 22.50 -14.36 -10.95
CA VAL A 188 22.34 -13.70 -9.64
C VAL A 188 21.36 -12.54 -9.78
N ARG A 189 21.53 -11.71 -10.82
CA ARG A 189 20.64 -10.59 -11.11
C ARG A 189 19.19 -11.04 -11.35
N LYS A 190 18.98 -12.13 -12.09
CA LYS A 190 17.64 -12.71 -12.32
C LYS A 190 16.99 -13.19 -11.01
N LYS A 191 17.76 -13.82 -10.12
CA LYS A 191 17.27 -14.22 -8.78
C LYS A 191 16.91 -13.00 -7.94
N TRP A 192 17.74 -11.95 -7.97
CA TRP A 192 17.47 -10.70 -7.26
C TRP A 192 16.19 -10.04 -7.75
N TYR A 193 15.99 -9.86 -9.06
CA TYR A 193 14.75 -9.29 -9.59
C TYR A 193 13.50 -10.11 -9.23
N LYS A 194 13.62 -11.43 -9.14
CA LYS A 194 12.52 -12.28 -8.66
C LYS A 194 12.16 -11.93 -7.21
N VAL A 195 13.15 -11.91 -6.31
CA VAL A 195 12.94 -11.58 -4.89
C VAL A 195 12.45 -10.14 -4.72
N LEU A 196 13.01 -9.20 -5.49
CA LEU A 196 12.55 -7.80 -5.53
C LEU A 196 11.06 -7.75 -5.84
N LYS A 197 10.63 -8.33 -6.96
CA LYS A 197 9.23 -8.30 -7.40
C LYS A 197 8.28 -8.96 -6.40
N GLU A 198 8.68 -10.10 -5.83
CA GLU A 198 7.88 -10.79 -4.81
C GLU A 198 7.76 -9.94 -3.53
N THR A 199 8.85 -9.31 -3.09
CA THR A 199 8.87 -8.46 -1.90
C THR A 199 8.09 -7.16 -2.12
N ILE A 200 8.39 -6.44 -3.20
CA ILE A 200 7.74 -5.15 -3.48
C ILE A 200 6.28 -5.33 -3.87
N GLY A 201 5.97 -6.35 -4.67
CA GLY A 201 4.60 -6.69 -5.03
C GLY A 201 3.77 -7.08 -3.81
N SER A 202 4.39 -7.70 -2.79
CA SER A 202 3.73 -7.90 -1.51
C SER A 202 3.45 -6.57 -0.82
N ILE A 203 4.47 -5.72 -0.62
CA ILE A 203 4.38 -4.44 0.09
C ILE A 203 3.33 -3.50 -0.53
N ILE A 204 3.34 -3.30 -1.85
CA ILE A 204 2.45 -2.34 -2.52
C ILE A 204 0.98 -2.81 -2.59
N LEU A 205 0.72 -4.09 -2.33
CA LEU A 205 -0.63 -4.68 -2.40
C LEU A 205 -1.18 -5.07 -1.02
N LEU A 206 -0.46 -4.80 0.06
CA LEU A 206 -0.99 -5.00 1.41
C LEU A 206 -2.15 -4.03 1.65
N PHE A 207 -3.30 -4.54 2.11
CA PHE A 207 -4.43 -3.69 2.52
C PHE A 207 -4.17 -2.98 3.86
N SER A 208 -3.28 -3.54 4.67
CA SER A 208 -2.77 -2.95 5.91
C SER A 208 -1.26 -3.15 5.95
N PRO A 209 -0.46 -2.08 6.10
CA PRO A 209 0.99 -2.19 6.14
C PRO A 209 1.49 -3.18 7.19
N LEU A 210 2.44 -4.03 6.80
CA LEU A 210 3.15 -4.95 7.68
C LEU A 210 4.58 -4.48 7.92
N SER A 211 5.14 -4.90 9.04
CA SER A 211 6.54 -4.69 9.37
C SER A 211 7.45 -5.62 8.55
N ALA A 212 8.76 -5.32 8.50
CA ALA A 212 9.72 -6.22 7.87
C ALA A 212 9.73 -7.60 8.54
N ASN A 213 9.61 -7.65 9.88
CA ASN A 213 9.53 -8.89 10.63
C ASN A 213 8.30 -9.72 10.27
N SER A 214 7.13 -9.10 10.11
CA SER A 214 5.89 -9.77 9.70
C SER A 214 5.93 -10.20 8.24
N LEU A 215 6.49 -9.38 7.35
CA LEU A 215 6.59 -9.69 5.91
C LEU A 215 7.41 -10.97 5.68
N VAL A 216 8.51 -11.16 6.42
CA VAL A 216 9.36 -12.36 6.35
C VAL A 216 8.62 -13.65 6.72
N LYS A 217 7.52 -13.55 7.47
CA LYS A 217 6.70 -14.71 7.87
C LYS A 217 5.73 -15.13 6.78
N LEU A 218 5.46 -14.28 5.78
CA LEU A 218 4.73 -14.67 4.59
C LEU A 218 5.64 -15.52 3.70
N PRO A 219 5.24 -16.74 3.29
CA PRO A 219 6.10 -17.69 2.59
C PRO A 219 6.37 -17.37 1.10
N HIS A 220 6.69 -16.11 0.77
CA HIS A 220 7.06 -15.67 -0.59
C HIS A 220 8.58 -15.63 -0.83
N ALA A 221 9.39 -15.37 0.19
CA ALA A 221 10.83 -15.21 0.02
C ALA A 221 11.62 -15.59 1.28
N THR A 222 12.94 -15.74 1.15
CA THR A 222 13.82 -15.99 2.29
C THR A 222 13.98 -14.71 3.12
N LYS A 223 14.10 -14.86 4.45
CA LYS A 223 14.39 -13.74 5.38
C LYS A 223 15.51 -12.84 4.87
N GLN A 224 16.63 -13.45 4.50
CA GLN A 224 17.81 -12.71 4.01
C GLN A 224 17.51 -11.96 2.70
N GLY A 225 16.79 -12.55 1.77
CA GLY A 225 16.44 -11.91 0.50
C GLY A 225 15.55 -10.68 0.68
N ILE A 226 14.59 -10.73 1.61
CA ILE A 226 13.70 -9.61 1.92
C ILE A 226 14.50 -8.46 2.52
N TYR A 227 15.31 -8.70 3.56
CA TYR A 227 16.11 -7.64 4.19
C TYR A 227 17.12 -7.00 3.25
N GLN A 228 17.78 -7.79 2.40
CA GLN A 228 18.69 -7.25 1.37
C GLN A 228 17.95 -6.41 0.33
N THR A 229 16.73 -6.79 -0.01
CA THR A 229 15.89 -6.00 -0.92
C THR A 229 15.50 -4.68 -0.26
N LEU A 230 14.98 -4.73 0.97
CA LEU A 230 14.57 -3.54 1.73
C LEU A 230 15.74 -2.55 1.89
N ASP A 231 16.93 -3.01 2.27
CA ASP A 231 18.11 -2.13 2.47
C ASP A 231 18.51 -1.35 1.19
N SER A 232 18.11 -1.83 0.02
CA SER A 232 18.34 -1.14 -1.26
C SER A 232 17.23 -0.16 -1.67
N LEU A 233 16.08 -0.18 -0.99
CA LEU A 233 14.86 0.54 -1.39
C LEU A 233 14.50 1.74 -0.51
N HIS A 234 15.36 2.19 0.41
CA HIS A 234 15.09 3.35 1.28
C HIS A 234 14.71 4.64 0.55
N ALA A 235 15.11 4.80 -0.72
CA ALA A 235 14.70 5.96 -1.52
C ALA A 235 13.22 5.94 -1.93
N LEU A 236 12.60 4.76 -1.94
CA LEU A 236 11.23 4.48 -2.39
C LEU A 236 10.31 4.05 -1.24
N LEU A 237 10.89 3.45 -0.20
CA LEU A 237 10.21 2.96 0.99
C LEU A 237 10.67 3.69 2.25
N ASP A 238 9.72 4.04 3.11
CA ASP A 238 9.99 4.36 4.51
C ASP A 238 10.19 3.05 5.26
N ILE A 239 11.45 2.80 5.65
CA ILE A 239 11.89 1.59 6.32
C ILE A 239 12.36 2.00 7.72
N PRO A 240 11.55 1.76 8.76
CA PRO A 240 11.88 2.17 10.11
C PRO A 240 13.08 1.38 10.68
N GLU A 241 13.81 2.00 11.60
CA GLU A 241 14.91 1.34 12.34
C GLU A 241 14.37 0.17 13.18
N ASP A 242 13.26 0.39 13.88
CA ASP A 242 12.51 -0.66 14.54
C ASP A 242 11.79 -1.54 13.50
N GLN A 243 12.28 -2.77 13.34
CA GLN A 243 11.79 -3.74 12.37
C GLN A 243 10.38 -4.27 12.66
N ASN A 244 9.77 -3.89 13.78
CA ASN A 244 8.38 -4.17 14.11
C ASN A 244 7.42 -3.06 13.67
N ARG A 245 7.94 -1.87 13.31
CA ARG A 245 7.11 -0.81 12.74
C ARG A 245 6.78 -1.11 11.27
N PRO A 246 5.60 -0.69 10.78
CA PRO A 246 5.14 -1.00 9.43
C PRO A 246 6.01 -0.34 8.36
N LEU A 247 6.26 -1.07 7.27
CA LEU A 247 6.86 -0.54 6.05
C LEU A 247 5.84 0.33 5.30
N ARG A 248 6.27 1.47 4.77
CA ARG A 248 5.39 2.35 3.98
C ARG A 248 6.06 2.78 2.69
N LEU A 249 5.25 3.11 1.69
CA LEU A 249 5.75 3.81 0.50
C LEU A 249 5.98 5.27 0.86
N HIS A 250 7.04 5.89 0.32
CA HIS A 250 7.16 7.36 0.43
C HIS A 250 6.04 8.07 -0.35
N HIS A 251 5.48 7.42 -1.39
CA HIS A 251 4.37 7.96 -2.15
C HIS A 251 3.61 6.89 -2.95
N PRO A 252 2.27 6.98 -3.09
CA PRO A 252 1.45 6.04 -3.86
C PRO A 252 1.84 5.91 -5.34
N SER A 253 2.34 6.98 -5.97
CA SER A 253 2.76 6.95 -7.39
C SER A 253 3.81 5.88 -7.71
N PHE A 254 4.57 5.40 -6.71
CA PHE A 254 5.48 4.28 -6.92
C PHE A 254 4.74 2.94 -7.10
N ARG A 255 3.65 2.73 -6.36
CA ARG A 255 2.71 1.63 -6.60
C ARG A 255 2.07 1.77 -7.98
N ASP A 256 1.57 2.96 -8.32
CA ASP A 256 0.93 3.23 -9.61
C ASP A 256 1.88 2.91 -10.79
N PHE A 257 3.15 3.31 -10.68
CA PHE A 257 4.21 2.96 -11.63
C PHE A 257 4.39 1.45 -11.80
N LEU A 258 4.51 0.69 -10.70
CA LEU A 258 4.81 -0.75 -10.76
C LEU A 258 3.65 -1.60 -11.28
N LEU A 259 2.41 -1.14 -11.11
CA LEU A 259 1.20 -1.86 -11.53
C LEU A 259 0.78 -1.52 -12.97
N ASP A 260 1.11 -0.33 -13.47
CA ASP A 260 0.80 0.06 -14.86
C ASP A 260 1.92 -0.37 -15.83
N GLN A 261 1.63 -1.34 -16.70
CA GLN A 261 2.56 -1.84 -17.72
C GLN A 261 2.93 -0.77 -18.77
N ARG A 262 2.12 0.27 -18.95
CA ARG A 262 2.42 1.40 -19.84
C ARG A 262 3.55 2.28 -19.28
N ARG A 263 3.64 2.36 -17.95
CA ARG A 263 4.66 3.12 -17.22
C ARG A 263 5.89 2.27 -16.92
N CYS A 264 5.69 1.09 -16.32
CA CYS A 264 6.76 0.13 -16.06
C CYS A 264 6.77 -0.98 -17.13
N ASN A 265 7.46 -0.74 -18.24
CA ASN A 265 7.57 -1.71 -19.33
C ASN A 265 8.69 -2.76 -19.16
N ASP A 266 9.53 -2.65 -18.12
CA ASP A 266 10.59 -3.63 -17.84
C ASP A 266 9.99 -4.89 -17.17
N PRO A 267 10.03 -6.07 -17.81
CA PRO A 267 9.44 -7.29 -17.25
C PRO A 267 10.14 -7.78 -15.98
N ASN A 268 11.34 -7.27 -15.66
CA ASN A 268 12.03 -7.56 -14.40
C ASN A 268 11.51 -6.72 -13.23
N LEU A 269 10.82 -5.60 -13.50
CA LEU A 269 10.34 -4.65 -12.49
C LEU A 269 8.81 -4.68 -12.36
N TRP A 270 8.10 -4.77 -13.49
CA TRP A 270 6.64 -4.75 -13.51
C TRP A 270 6.02 -5.86 -12.65
N VAL A 271 4.98 -5.49 -11.90
CA VAL A 271 4.23 -6.37 -11.01
C VAL A 271 2.85 -6.61 -11.61
N ASP A 272 2.58 -7.87 -11.97
CA ASP A 272 1.23 -8.32 -12.31
C ASP A 272 0.36 -8.34 -11.05
N GLU A 273 -0.53 -7.35 -10.93
CA GLU A 273 -1.39 -7.14 -9.76
C GLU A 273 -2.21 -8.40 -9.40
N LYS A 274 -2.83 -9.04 -10.39
CA LYS A 274 -3.69 -10.21 -10.17
C LYS A 274 -2.87 -11.39 -9.67
N ARG A 275 -1.71 -11.63 -10.27
CA ARG A 275 -0.81 -12.71 -9.87
C ARG A 275 -0.19 -12.46 -8.49
N ALA A 276 0.16 -11.22 -8.18
CA ALA A 276 0.70 -10.85 -6.88
C ALA A 276 -0.35 -11.00 -5.78
N HIS A 277 -1.60 -10.58 -6.01
CA HIS A 277 -2.72 -10.88 -5.10
C HIS A 277 -2.97 -12.38 -4.93
N GLN A 278 -2.90 -13.18 -6.00
CA GLN A 278 -3.00 -14.64 -5.87
C GLN A 278 -1.91 -15.19 -4.95
N THR A 279 -0.67 -14.72 -5.14
CA THR A 279 0.48 -15.15 -4.33
C THR A 279 0.28 -14.76 -2.85
N LEU A 280 -0.21 -13.54 -2.58
CA LEU A 280 -0.53 -13.10 -1.22
C LEU A 280 -1.65 -13.94 -0.59
N ALA A 281 -2.71 -14.26 -1.33
CA ALA A 281 -3.77 -15.16 -0.86
C ALA A 281 -3.21 -16.54 -0.48
N ASP A 282 -2.43 -17.15 -1.36
CA ASP A 282 -1.82 -18.46 -1.13
C ASP A 282 -0.91 -18.45 0.11
N ASN A 283 -0.15 -17.37 0.29
CA ASN A 283 0.74 -17.17 1.43
C ASN A 283 -0.03 -16.99 2.75
N CYS A 284 -1.10 -16.19 2.73
CA CYS A 284 -1.98 -16.01 3.89
C CYS A 284 -2.61 -17.34 4.31
N ILE A 285 -3.12 -18.11 3.34
CA ILE A 285 -3.72 -19.43 3.62
C ILE A 285 -2.69 -20.38 4.21
N ARG A 286 -1.48 -20.47 3.65
CA ARG A 286 -0.42 -21.33 4.19
C ARG A 286 0.00 -20.92 5.60
N LEU A 287 0.14 -19.62 5.85
CA LEU A 287 0.45 -19.11 7.18
C LEU A 287 -0.63 -19.51 8.18
N MET A 288 -1.90 -19.27 7.84
CA MET A 288 -3.02 -19.64 8.70
C MET A 288 -3.12 -21.16 8.92
N SER A 289 -2.95 -22.01 7.90
CA SER A 289 -2.97 -23.47 8.08
C SER A 289 -1.89 -23.95 9.07
N ASN A 290 -0.76 -23.27 9.15
CA ASN A 290 0.33 -23.63 10.06
C ASN A 290 0.19 -23.01 11.46
N SER A 291 -0.53 -21.89 11.58
CA SER A 291 -0.66 -21.13 12.83
C SER A 291 -1.97 -21.42 13.58
N LEU A 292 -3.08 -21.58 12.85
CA LEU A 292 -4.41 -21.71 13.42
C LEU A 292 -4.66 -23.13 13.92
N LYS A 293 -5.13 -23.21 15.16
CA LYS A 293 -5.52 -24.44 15.83
C LYS A 293 -6.67 -24.16 16.79
N GLN A 294 -7.38 -25.20 17.19
CA GLN A 294 -8.40 -25.11 18.22
C GLN A 294 -7.81 -24.53 19.51
N ASP A 295 -8.56 -23.63 20.15
CA ASP A 295 -8.17 -22.96 21.39
C ASP A 295 -6.83 -22.22 21.24
N ILE A 296 -6.74 -21.37 20.21
CA ILE A 296 -5.50 -20.68 19.85
C ILE A 296 -4.99 -19.80 20.99
N CYS A 297 -5.91 -19.20 21.76
CA CYS A 297 -5.60 -18.39 22.93
C CYS A 297 -5.45 -19.21 24.23
N ARG A 298 -5.61 -20.54 24.20
CA ARG A 298 -5.43 -21.48 25.33
C ARG A 298 -6.31 -21.20 26.54
N VAL A 299 -7.56 -20.80 26.33
CA VAL A 299 -8.42 -20.31 27.41
C VAL A 299 -9.01 -21.46 28.25
N ASP A 300 -8.70 -22.72 27.93
CA ASP A 300 -9.00 -23.96 28.69
C ASP A 300 -10.49 -24.22 29.01
N ALA A 301 -11.38 -23.26 28.70
CA ALA A 301 -12.82 -23.36 28.88
C ALA A 301 -13.58 -22.83 27.64
N PRO A 302 -14.44 -23.65 27.01
CA PRO A 302 -15.27 -23.19 25.90
C PRO A 302 -16.30 -22.15 26.38
N GLY A 303 -16.49 -21.08 25.61
CA GLY A 303 -17.53 -20.06 25.85
C GLY A 303 -17.07 -18.83 26.66
N VAL A 304 -15.78 -18.65 26.91
CA VAL A 304 -15.26 -17.41 27.52
C VAL A 304 -15.50 -16.22 26.60
N LEU A 305 -16.13 -15.17 27.14
CA LEU A 305 -16.40 -13.93 26.41
C LEU A 305 -15.09 -13.18 26.15
N VAL A 306 -14.91 -12.74 24.89
CA VAL A 306 -13.77 -11.94 24.42
C VAL A 306 -13.63 -10.61 25.18
N THR A 307 -14.66 -10.17 25.89
CA THR A 307 -14.62 -8.97 26.74
C THR A 307 -13.82 -9.15 28.03
N GLY A 308 -13.51 -10.38 28.44
CA GLY A 308 -12.77 -10.70 29.67
C GLY A 308 -11.29 -11.06 29.48
N THR A 309 -10.77 -11.07 28.25
CA THR A 309 -9.39 -11.51 27.95
C THR A 309 -8.46 -10.31 27.71
N GLU A 310 -7.25 -10.36 28.27
CA GLU A 310 -6.23 -9.33 28.07
C GLU A 310 -5.78 -9.23 26.61
N SER A 311 -5.68 -8.01 26.08
CA SER A 311 -5.23 -7.73 24.69
C SER A 311 -3.85 -8.32 24.39
N SER A 312 -2.96 -8.31 25.38
CA SER A 312 -1.60 -8.89 25.33
C SER A 312 -1.60 -10.36 24.91
N ARG A 313 -2.54 -11.15 25.44
CA ARG A 313 -2.64 -12.59 25.16
C ARG A 313 -3.08 -12.87 23.72
N VAL A 314 -3.96 -12.02 23.18
CA VAL A 314 -4.39 -12.11 21.78
C VAL A 314 -3.20 -11.79 20.87
N GLU A 315 -2.42 -10.74 21.18
CA GLU A 315 -1.24 -10.37 20.40
C GLU A 315 -0.13 -11.43 20.42
N GLU A 316 0.05 -12.15 21.53
CA GLU A 316 1.00 -13.27 21.63
C GLU A 316 0.57 -14.48 20.80
N CYS A 317 -0.73 -14.80 20.78
CA CYS A 317 -1.25 -15.99 20.09
C CYS A 317 -1.55 -15.74 18.61
N LEU A 318 -1.88 -14.49 18.26
CA LEU A 318 -2.17 -14.01 16.92
C LEU A 318 -1.24 -12.83 16.61
N PRO A 319 0.00 -13.11 16.17
CA PRO A 319 0.93 -12.05 15.79
C PRO A 319 0.43 -11.28 14.55
N PRO A 320 0.97 -10.08 14.27
CA PRO A 320 0.42 -9.18 13.25
C PRO A 320 0.25 -9.80 11.85
N GLU A 321 1.19 -10.65 11.41
CA GLU A 321 1.10 -11.38 10.14
C GLU A 321 -0.07 -12.37 10.08
N VAL A 322 -0.41 -13.02 11.21
CA VAL A 322 -1.53 -13.97 11.29
C VAL A 322 -2.85 -13.21 11.33
N GLN A 323 -2.89 -12.10 12.07
CA GLN A 323 -4.06 -11.21 12.06
C GLN A 323 -4.35 -10.68 10.66
N TYR A 324 -3.31 -10.19 9.97
CA TYR A 324 -3.41 -9.76 8.58
C TYR A 324 -3.96 -10.88 7.68
N ALA A 325 -3.38 -12.08 7.78
CA ALA A 325 -3.83 -13.22 6.99
C ALA A 325 -5.30 -13.57 7.28
N CYS A 326 -5.73 -13.55 8.54
CA CYS A 326 -7.11 -13.83 8.93
C CYS A 326 -8.11 -12.83 8.35
N ILE A 327 -7.75 -11.54 8.27
CA ILE A 327 -8.64 -10.48 7.76
C ILE A 327 -8.65 -10.44 6.23
N TYR A 328 -7.48 -10.51 5.58
CA TYR A 328 -7.35 -10.06 4.18
C TYR A 328 -7.18 -11.17 3.14
N TRP A 329 -7.00 -12.44 3.53
CA TRP A 329 -6.79 -13.53 2.56
C TRP A 329 -7.90 -13.61 1.50
N SER A 330 -9.15 -13.45 1.90
CA SER A 330 -10.33 -13.52 1.02
C SER A 330 -10.41 -12.34 0.06
N GLN A 331 -9.96 -11.15 0.50
CA GLN A 331 -9.88 -9.95 -0.34
C GLN A 331 -8.79 -10.11 -1.40
N HIS A 332 -7.66 -10.72 -1.07
CA HIS A 332 -6.64 -11.08 -2.06
C HIS A 332 -7.16 -12.10 -3.09
N VAL A 333 -7.91 -13.13 -2.65
CA VAL A 333 -8.61 -14.05 -3.58
C VAL A 333 -9.59 -13.30 -4.48
N LYS A 334 -10.25 -12.26 -3.96
CA LYS A 334 -11.15 -11.40 -4.75
C LYS A 334 -10.42 -10.61 -5.82
N LYS A 335 -9.35 -9.90 -5.45
CA LYS A 335 -8.58 -9.07 -6.38
C LYS A 335 -7.77 -9.89 -7.38
N SER A 336 -7.38 -11.13 -7.06
CA SER A 336 -6.68 -12.00 -8.00
C SER A 336 -7.55 -12.44 -9.18
N GLY A 337 -8.88 -12.44 -9.01
CA GLY A 337 -9.81 -12.97 -10.01
C GLY A 337 -9.69 -14.49 -10.22
N THR A 338 -9.00 -15.20 -9.32
CA THR A 338 -8.83 -16.65 -9.40
C THR A 338 -10.19 -17.34 -9.30
N LYS A 339 -10.44 -18.29 -10.20
CA LYS A 339 -11.63 -19.16 -10.13
C LYS A 339 -11.37 -20.22 -9.06
N LEU A 340 -12.31 -20.32 -8.12
CA LEU A 340 -12.26 -21.32 -7.06
C LEU A 340 -12.76 -22.66 -7.60
N CYS A 341 -12.08 -23.72 -7.22
CA CYS A 341 -12.35 -25.09 -7.67
C CYS A 341 -12.38 -26.05 -6.50
N ASP A 342 -13.05 -27.18 -6.68
CA ASP A 342 -13.01 -28.22 -5.67
C ASP A 342 -11.60 -28.77 -5.46
N ASN A 343 -11.26 -29.00 -4.19
CA ASN A 343 -9.95 -29.44 -3.74
C ASN A 343 -8.81 -28.48 -4.06
N ASP A 344 -9.08 -27.22 -4.41
CA ASP A 344 -8.05 -26.19 -4.44
C ASP A 344 -7.56 -25.82 -3.02
N GLN A 345 -6.57 -24.94 -2.95
CA GLN A 345 -5.97 -24.53 -1.67
C GLN A 345 -6.99 -23.86 -0.73
N VAL A 346 -7.95 -23.10 -1.26
CA VAL A 346 -9.00 -22.43 -0.48
C VAL A 346 -9.95 -23.46 0.10
N HIS A 347 -10.44 -24.40 -0.71
CA HIS A 347 -11.34 -25.47 -0.27
C HIS A 347 -10.65 -26.36 0.79
N GLN A 348 -9.40 -26.77 0.56
CA GLN A 348 -8.65 -27.57 1.55
C GLN A 348 -8.49 -26.83 2.89
N PHE A 349 -8.17 -25.53 2.83
CA PHE A 349 -8.08 -24.69 4.03
C PHE A 349 -9.40 -24.61 4.78
N LEU A 350 -10.52 -24.33 4.08
CA LEU A 350 -11.83 -24.23 4.73
C LEU A 350 -12.28 -25.56 5.35
N LYS A 351 -12.00 -26.69 4.69
CA LYS A 351 -12.30 -28.02 5.26
C LYS A 351 -11.58 -28.26 6.59
N ALA A 352 -10.32 -27.83 6.71
CA ALA A 352 -9.49 -28.12 7.88
C ALA A 352 -9.54 -27.03 8.97
N HIS A 353 -9.66 -25.76 8.59
CA HIS A 353 -9.43 -24.62 9.49
C HIS A 353 -10.57 -23.58 9.53
N LEU A 354 -11.74 -23.83 8.94
CA LEU A 354 -12.86 -22.88 8.99
C LEU A 354 -13.20 -22.45 10.42
N LEU A 355 -13.33 -23.39 11.36
CA LEU A 355 -13.67 -23.08 12.75
C LEU A 355 -12.52 -22.38 13.48
N HIS A 356 -11.27 -22.81 13.24
CA HIS A 356 -10.09 -22.15 13.81
C HIS A 356 -9.95 -20.69 13.34
N TRP A 357 -10.30 -20.42 12.07
CA TRP A 357 -10.29 -19.07 11.51
C TRP A 357 -11.41 -18.20 12.09
N LEU A 358 -12.63 -18.73 12.22
CA LEU A 358 -13.73 -18.01 12.87
C LEU A 358 -13.46 -17.74 14.35
N GLU A 359 -12.82 -18.67 15.05
CA GLU A 359 -12.34 -18.48 16.43
C GLU A 359 -11.34 -17.31 16.50
N ALA A 360 -10.33 -17.29 15.64
CA ALA A 360 -9.35 -16.19 15.59
C ALA A 360 -10.00 -14.83 15.30
N LEU A 361 -10.94 -14.76 14.35
CA LEU A 361 -11.70 -13.54 14.08
C LEU A 361 -12.56 -13.09 15.27
N SER A 362 -13.10 -14.02 16.04
CA SER A 362 -13.83 -13.72 17.28
C SER A 362 -12.92 -13.05 18.30
N TRP A 363 -11.73 -13.62 18.55
CA TRP A 363 -10.72 -13.04 19.44
C TRP A 363 -10.29 -11.64 19.02
N MET A 364 -10.18 -11.41 17.72
CA MET A 364 -9.85 -10.10 17.14
C MET A 364 -11.04 -9.11 17.10
N ARG A 365 -12.25 -9.55 17.46
CA ARG A 365 -13.51 -8.79 17.28
C ARG A 365 -13.75 -8.36 15.82
N LYS A 366 -13.34 -9.21 14.87
CA LYS A 366 -13.41 -8.99 13.41
C LYS A 366 -14.30 -10.01 12.70
N VAL A 367 -15.31 -10.54 13.38
CA VAL A 367 -16.23 -11.54 12.80
C VAL A 367 -16.97 -11.02 11.58
N SER A 368 -17.27 -9.72 11.52
CA SER A 368 -17.88 -9.06 10.36
C SER A 368 -17.08 -9.30 9.07
N GLU A 369 -15.74 -9.30 9.15
CA GLU A 369 -14.85 -9.59 8.02
C GLU A 369 -15.01 -11.03 7.54
N GLY A 370 -15.16 -11.97 8.47
CA GLY A 370 -15.43 -13.38 8.17
C GLY A 370 -16.78 -13.59 7.49
N ILE A 371 -17.82 -12.87 7.93
CA ILE A 371 -19.15 -12.91 7.31
C ILE A 371 -19.08 -12.39 5.87
N TYR A 372 -18.42 -11.24 5.66
CA TYR A 372 -18.24 -10.68 4.32
C TYR A 372 -17.46 -11.64 3.39
N ALA A 373 -16.40 -12.25 3.90
CA ALA A 373 -15.62 -13.25 3.18
C ALA A 373 -16.45 -14.48 2.80
N ILE A 374 -17.22 -15.06 3.73
CA ILE A 374 -18.07 -16.23 3.44
C ILE A 374 -19.14 -15.89 2.40
N ASN A 375 -19.82 -14.75 2.54
CA ASN A 375 -20.84 -14.31 1.59
C ASN A 375 -20.27 -14.11 0.17
N TYR A 376 -18.99 -13.71 0.06
CA TYR A 376 -18.30 -13.60 -1.22
C TYR A 376 -17.94 -14.96 -1.83
N LEU A 377 -17.56 -15.94 -1.01
CA LEU A 377 -17.12 -17.26 -1.45
C LEU A 377 -18.30 -18.18 -1.84
N GLU A 378 -19.39 -18.16 -1.08
CA GLU A 378 -20.55 -19.07 -1.22
C GLU A 378 -21.13 -19.14 -2.65
N PRO A 379 -21.38 -18.02 -3.37
CA PRO A 379 -21.89 -18.09 -4.74
C PRO A 379 -20.90 -18.72 -5.74
N LYS A 380 -19.59 -18.55 -5.51
CA LYS A 380 -18.52 -19.03 -6.40
C LYS A 380 -18.29 -20.53 -6.28
N CYS A 381 -18.71 -21.10 -5.17
CA CYS A 381 -18.70 -22.51 -4.86
C CYS A 381 -19.88 -23.28 -5.49
N SER A 382 -20.91 -22.58 -5.98
CA SER A 382 -22.22 -23.17 -6.29
C SER A 382 -22.43 -23.61 -7.76
N SER A 383 -21.41 -23.56 -8.63
CA SER A 383 -21.60 -23.87 -10.06
C SER A 383 -21.68 -25.35 -10.45
N LYS A 384 -21.77 -26.29 -9.50
CA LYS A 384 -22.25 -27.68 -9.74
C LYS A 384 -23.07 -28.20 -8.55
N PRO A 385 -24.17 -28.97 -8.76
CA PRO A 385 -25.20 -29.22 -7.73
C PRO A 385 -24.84 -30.20 -6.60
N THR A 386 -23.56 -30.39 -6.24
CA THR A 386 -23.22 -31.41 -5.23
C THR A 386 -22.08 -31.12 -4.26
N MET A 387 -21.28 -30.06 -4.39
CA MET A 387 -20.05 -29.97 -3.58
C MET A 387 -19.70 -28.54 -3.14
N LEU A 388 -20.46 -28.03 -2.19
CA LEU A 388 -19.98 -27.23 -1.05
C LEU A 388 -21.11 -27.09 -0.05
N ARG A 389 -21.70 -28.23 0.36
CA ARG A 389 -22.17 -28.28 1.74
C ARG A 389 -20.90 -28.19 2.57
N ILE A 390 -20.61 -27.00 3.07
CA ILE A 390 -19.88 -26.92 4.33
C ILE A 390 -20.72 -27.80 5.26
N GLU A 391 -20.28 -29.04 5.53
CA GLU A 391 -21.04 -29.98 6.36
C GLU A 391 -21.26 -29.42 7.78
N ASN A 392 -20.57 -28.32 8.10
CA ASN A 392 -20.78 -27.43 9.23
C ASN A 392 -21.80 -26.30 8.97
N TYR A 393 -22.78 -26.48 8.07
CA TYR A 393 -23.90 -25.54 7.90
C TYR A 393 -24.63 -25.26 9.23
N PRO A 394 -24.85 -26.25 10.12
CA PRO A 394 -25.36 -25.98 11.46
C PRO A 394 -24.41 -25.10 12.27
N THR A 395 -23.09 -25.25 12.13
CA THR A 395 -22.09 -24.46 12.85
C THR A 395 -21.98 -23.04 12.31
N ILE A 396 -22.09 -22.81 10.99
CA ILE A 396 -22.16 -21.46 10.41
C ILE A 396 -23.47 -20.78 10.79
N LEU A 397 -24.59 -21.51 10.80
CA LEU A 397 -25.88 -21.00 11.23
C LEU A 397 -25.88 -20.71 12.75
N LEU A 398 -25.26 -21.59 13.56
CA LEU A 398 -25.04 -21.37 14.99
C LEU A 398 -24.06 -20.23 15.25
N PHE A 399 -23.04 -20.01 14.41
CA PHE A 399 -22.15 -18.85 14.50
C PHE A 399 -22.90 -17.56 14.13
N ARG A 400 -23.74 -17.58 13.08
CA ARG A 400 -24.66 -16.50 12.73
C ARG A 400 -25.62 -16.23 13.91
N LEU A 401 -26.20 -17.27 14.53
CA LEU A 401 -27.16 -17.15 15.63
C LEU A 401 -26.55 -16.81 16.99
N ALA A 402 -25.29 -17.19 17.26
CA ALA A 402 -24.59 -16.91 18.52
C ALA A 402 -23.95 -15.51 18.55
N ILE A 403 -23.78 -14.85 17.39
CA ILE A 403 -23.15 -13.54 17.28
C ILE A 403 -24.18 -12.41 17.03
N VAL A 404 -25.35 -12.73 16.48
CA VAL A 404 -26.50 -11.80 16.40
C VAL A 404 -26.93 -11.20 17.76
N PRO A 405 -26.82 -11.89 18.92
CA PRO A 405 -27.10 -11.28 20.22
C PRO A 405 -26.05 -10.26 20.68
N VAL A 406 -24.85 -10.25 20.08
CA VAL A 406 -23.78 -9.28 20.43
C VAL A 406 -23.95 -7.97 19.66
N TYR A 407 -24.62 -7.99 18.50
CA TYR A 407 -24.87 -6.79 17.69
C TYR A 407 -26.22 -6.11 17.98
N THR A 408 -27.18 -6.80 18.58
CA THR A 408 -28.51 -6.23 18.90
C THR A 408 -28.51 -5.29 20.11
N HIS A 409 -27.39 -5.19 20.85
CA HIS A 409 -27.26 -4.25 21.96
C HIS A 409 -26.54 -2.93 21.62
N LEU A 410 -26.01 -2.77 20.41
CA LEU A 410 -25.32 -1.55 19.96
C LEU A 410 -26.13 -0.70 18.97
N SER A 411 -27.33 -1.13 18.57
CA SER A 411 -28.27 -0.33 17.76
C SER A 411 -29.40 0.31 18.59
N MET A 412 -29.26 0.35 19.92
CA MET A 412 -30.21 0.96 20.86
C MET A 412 -29.50 1.77 21.96
N ILE A 413 -28.49 2.55 21.59
CA ILE A 413 -28.00 3.70 22.38
C ILE A 413 -27.75 4.87 21.44
#